data_AF-A0A8X6R1L9-F1
#
_entry.id   AF-A0A8X6R1L9-F1
#
_cell.length_a   1.000
_cell.length_b   1.000
_cell.length_c   1.000
_cell.angle_alpha   90.00
_cell.angle_beta   90.00
_cell.angle_gamma   90.00
#
_symmetry.space_group_name_H-M   'P 1'
#
loop_
_entity.id
_entity.type
_entity.pdbx_description
1 polymer ?
#
loop_
_entity_poly.entity_id
_entity_poly.type
_entity_poly.pdbx_seq_one_letter_code
_entity_poly.pdbx_strand_id
1 'polypeptide(L)'
;MVADGIQQTITTLSTIVNLYIEGKVIPTDFLVLPEAKGNKALLGQDFLNASGIVLDVQGGKWHFPENPRKQYEFFKKPLEDITLSAFKL
;
A
#
# COMPACT_ATOMS: atom_id res chain seq x y z
N MET A 1 10.95 2.17 -8.28
CA MET A 1 11.94 1.89 -7.23
C MET A 1 11.47 0.68 -6.46
N VAL A 2 12.29 -0.37 -6.37
CA VAL A 2 12.11 -1.42 -5.37
C VAL A 2 12.66 -0.84 -4.06
N ALA A 3 11.97 -1.02 -2.95
CA ALA A 3 12.20 -0.30 -1.68
C ALA A 3 13.58 -0.56 -1.03
N ASP A 4 14.41 -1.40 -1.66
CA ASP A 4 15.71 -1.85 -1.17
C ASP A 4 16.87 -0.93 -1.61
N GLY A 5 16.56 0.17 -2.33
CA GLY A 5 17.56 1.13 -2.82
C GLY A 5 18.37 0.67 -4.03
N ILE A 6 18.10 -0.54 -4.54
CA ILE A 6 18.72 -1.06 -5.77
C ILE A 6 17.99 -0.48 -6.97
N GLN A 7 18.71 0.25 -7.81
CA GLN A 7 18.19 0.76 -9.07
C GLN A 7 18.33 -0.32 -10.14
N GLN A 8 17.21 -0.77 -10.68
CA GLN A 8 17.16 -1.72 -11.80
C GLN A 8 16.26 -1.16 -12.88
N THR A 9 16.67 -1.35 -14.14
CA THR A 9 15.83 -1.04 -15.29
C THR A 9 15.07 -2.29 -15.66
N ILE A 10 13.75 -2.26 -15.54
CA ILE A 10 12.87 -3.39 -15.82
C ILE A 10 11.81 -2.92 -16.81
N THR A 11 11.50 -3.74 -17.82
CA THR A 11 10.36 -3.48 -18.70
C THR A 11 9.08 -3.81 -17.94
N THR A 12 8.20 -2.83 -17.78
CA THR A 12 6.95 -2.97 -17.02
C THR A 12 5.74 -2.90 -17.94
N LEU A 13 4.66 -3.55 -17.54
CA LEU A 13 3.34 -3.36 -18.16
C LEU A 13 2.55 -2.37 -17.32
N SER A 14 1.62 -1.64 -17.94
CA SER A 14 0.68 -0.78 -17.22
C SER A 14 -0.76 -1.17 -17.51
N THR A 15 -1.64 -0.94 -16.54
CA THR A 15 -3.09 -1.12 -16.69
C THR A 15 -3.84 -0.20 -15.72
N ILE A 16 -5.06 0.16 -16.08
CA ILE A 16 -5.99 0.84 -15.16
C ILE A 16 -6.82 -0.23 -14.45
N VAL A 17 -6.96 -0.12 -13.13
CA VAL A 17 -7.81 -0.98 -12.32
C VAL A 17 -8.75 -0.13 -11.48
N ASN A 18 -10.03 -0.47 -11.47
CA ASN A 18 -11.02 0.16 -10.58
C ASN A 18 -10.88 -0.43 -9.16
N LEU A 19 -10.41 0.39 -8.23
CA LEU A 19 -10.35 0.01 -6.81
C LEU A 19 -11.67 0.39 -6.12
N TYR A 20 -12.26 -0.58 -5.44
CA TYR A 20 -13.50 -0.40 -4.67
C TYR A 20 -13.14 -0.26 -3.20
N ILE A 21 -13.30 0.94 -2.65
CA ILE A 21 -12.91 1.27 -1.28
C ILE A 21 -14.08 1.95 -0.60
N GLU A 22 -14.70 1.24 0.36
CA GLU A 22 -15.73 1.78 1.24
C GLU A 22 -16.85 2.55 0.51
N GLY A 23 -17.28 2.02 -0.63
CA GLY A 23 -18.36 2.57 -1.47
C GLY A 23 -17.92 3.57 -2.55
N LYS A 24 -16.62 3.89 -2.63
CA LYS A 24 -16.05 4.68 -3.73
C LYS A 24 -15.37 3.77 -4.76
N VAL A 25 -15.41 4.17 -6.02
CA VAL A 25 -14.65 3.55 -7.11
C VAL A 25 -13.56 4.51 -7.55
N ILE A 26 -12.30 4.10 -7.45
CA ILE A 26 -11.14 4.92 -7.79
C ILE A 26 -10.36 4.20 -8.90
N PRO A 27 -10.49 4.65 -10.17
CA PRO A 27 -9.65 4.16 -11.25
C PRO A 27 -8.19 4.51 -10.94
N THR A 28 -7.33 3.50 -10.91
CA THR A 28 -5.93 3.64 -10.52
C THR A 28 -5.04 3.01 -11.58
N ASP A 29 -4.04 3.75 -12.04
CA ASP A 29 -2.97 3.22 -12.88
C ASP A 29 -2.06 2.32 -12.06
N PHE A 30 -1.86 1.10 -12.51
CA PHE A 30 -0.92 0.16 -11.93
C PHE A 30 0.22 -0.14 -12.89
N LEU A 31 1.43 -0.18 -12.33
CA LEU A 31 2.57 -0.83 -12.97
C LEU A 31 2.61 -2.29 -12.52
N VAL A 32 2.50 -3.20 -13.49
CA VAL A 32 2.65 -4.63 -13.29
C VAL A 32 4.11 -4.97 -13.47
N LEU A 33 4.71 -5.49 -12.41
CA LEU A 33 6.06 -6.02 -12.39
C LEU A 33 5.98 -7.53 -12.63
N PRO A 34 6.32 -8.04 -13.84
CA PRO A 34 6.12 -9.46 -14.16
C PRO A 34 6.91 -10.41 -13.26
N GLU A 35 8.04 -9.95 -12.72
CA GLU A 35 8.94 -10.74 -11.87
C GLU A 35 8.58 -10.67 -10.37
N ALA A 36 7.61 -9.82 -9.99
CA ALA A 36 7.22 -9.70 -8.60
C ALA A 36 6.57 -10.99 -8.10
N LYS A 37 7.07 -11.52 -6.98
CA LYS A 37 6.50 -12.70 -6.33
C LYS A 37 5.30 -12.29 -5.48
N GLY A 38 4.13 -12.80 -5.85
CA GLY A 38 2.85 -12.53 -5.16
C GLY A 38 2.00 -11.49 -5.88
N ASN A 39 0.85 -11.17 -5.30
CA ASN A 39 -0.18 -10.30 -5.88
C ASN A 39 -0.38 -9.01 -5.07
N LYS A 40 0.62 -8.62 -4.28
CA LYS A 40 0.56 -7.38 -3.52
C LYS A 40 0.84 -6.21 -4.45
N ALA A 41 -0.02 -5.20 -4.36
CA ALA A 41 0.17 -3.94 -5.07
C ALA A 41 0.57 -2.85 -4.07
N LEU A 42 1.43 -1.93 -4.51
CA LEU A 42 1.79 -0.73 -3.75
C LEU A 42 0.96 0.43 -4.29
N LEU A 43 0.30 1.16 -3.39
CA LEU A 43 -0.45 2.36 -3.70
C LEU A 43 0.40 3.57 -3.37
N GLY A 44 0.74 4.34 -4.40
CA GLY A 44 1.62 5.49 -4.30
C GLY A 44 0.89 6.78 -3.93
N GLN A 45 1.64 7.87 -3.97
CA GLN A 45 1.12 9.22 -3.74
C GLN A 45 0.06 9.63 -4.78
N ASP A 46 0.19 9.16 -6.01
CA ASP A 46 -0.78 9.35 -7.09
C ASP A 46 -2.18 8.85 -6.70
N PHE A 47 -2.26 7.63 -6.19
CA PHE A 47 -3.49 7.06 -5.65
C PHE A 47 -4.00 7.84 -4.43
N LEU A 48 -3.11 8.18 -3.48
CA LEU A 48 -3.49 8.93 -2.28
C LEU A 48 -4.10 10.30 -2.65
N ASN A 49 -3.51 11.00 -3.62
CA ASN A 49 -4.03 12.26 -4.14
C ASN A 49 -5.40 12.08 -4.81
N ALA A 50 -5.57 11.06 -5.65
CA ALA A 50 -6.83 10.81 -6.35
C ALA A 50 -7.97 10.37 -5.42
N SER A 51 -7.64 9.59 -4.39
CA SER A 51 -8.61 9.08 -3.42
C SER A 51 -9.06 10.13 -2.38
N GLY A 52 -8.22 11.14 -2.14
CA GLY A 52 -8.41 12.12 -1.07
C GLY A 52 -8.28 11.53 0.34
N ILE A 53 -7.78 10.30 0.49
CA ILE A 53 -7.63 9.64 1.79
C ILE A 53 -6.65 10.42 2.66
N VAL A 54 -7.04 10.63 3.92
CA VAL A 54 -6.17 11.17 4.96
C VAL A 54 -5.60 10.01 5.76
N LEU A 55 -4.26 9.96 5.85
CA LEU A 55 -3.53 8.98 6.65
C LEU A 55 -3.09 9.62 7.96
N ASP A 56 -3.60 9.11 9.08
CA ASP A 56 -3.06 9.39 10.41
C ASP A 56 -2.06 8.29 10.78
N VAL A 57 -0.79 8.54 10.48
CA VAL A 57 0.30 7.58 10.71
C VAL A 57 0.51 7.31 12.19
N GLN A 58 0.36 8.34 13.04
CA GLN A 58 0.57 8.21 14.47
C GLN A 58 -0.58 7.43 15.13
N GLY A 59 -1.82 7.76 14.76
CA GLY A 59 -3.00 7.04 15.24
C GLY A 59 -3.16 5.64 14.63
N GLY A 60 -2.47 5.37 13.51
CA GLY A 60 -2.55 4.10 12.80
C GLY A 60 -3.87 3.93 12.06
N LYS A 61 -4.44 5.03 11.56
CA LYS A 61 -5.79 5.08 10.98
C LYS A 61 -5.81 5.84 9.68
N TRP A 62 -6.87 5.62 8.91
CA TRP A 62 -7.19 6.46 7.77
C TRP A 62 -8.69 6.77 7.72
N HIS A 63 -9.03 7.84 7.02
CA HIS A 63 -10.42 8.21 6.78
C HIS A 63 -10.56 8.99 5.48
N PHE A 64 -11.81 9.09 5.03
CA PHE A 64 -12.16 10.05 4.00
C PHE A 64 -12.43 11.44 4.62
N PRO A 65 -12.08 12.53 3.94
CA PRO A 65 -12.23 13.88 4.47
C PRO A 65 -13.70 14.29 4.58
N GLU A 66 -14.59 13.72 3.77
CA GLU A 66 -16.02 14.05 3.84
C GLU A 66 -16.71 13.48 5.09
N ASN A 67 -16.11 12.48 5.76
CA ASN A 67 -16.61 11.92 7.01
C ASN A 67 -15.46 11.50 7.94
N PRO A 68 -14.81 12.46 8.65
CA PRO A 68 -13.64 12.17 9.48
C PRO A 68 -13.94 11.33 10.73
N ARG A 69 -15.22 11.12 11.06
CA ARG A 69 -15.64 10.26 12.17
C ARG A 69 -15.64 8.78 11.78
N LYS A 70 -15.79 8.45 10.50
CA LYS A 70 -15.69 7.06 10.02
C LYS A 70 -14.23 6.76 9.69
N GLN A 71 -13.53 6.17 10.65
CA GLN A 71 -12.11 5.85 10.57
C GLN A 71 -11.91 4.34 10.44
N TYR A 72 -10.81 3.97 9.79
CA TYR A 72 -10.42 2.58 9.58
C TYR A 72 -8.99 2.40 10.09
N GLU A 73 -8.74 1.28 10.77
CA GLU A 73 -7.42 0.95 11.27
C GLU A 73 -6.49 0.48 10.13
N PHE A 74 -5.20 0.75 10.25
CA PHE A 74 -4.20 0.12 9.38
C PHE A 74 -4.17 -1.39 9.64
N PHE A 75 -3.97 -2.15 8.56
CA PHE A 75 -3.77 -3.57 8.65
C PHE A 75 -2.46 -3.86 9.44
N LYS A 76 -2.59 -4.54 10.58
CA LYS A 76 -1.46 -5.07 11.34
C LYS A 76 -1.29 -6.54 10.98
N LYS A 77 -0.19 -6.91 10.33
CA LYS A 77 0.18 -8.33 10.22
C LYS A 77 0.46 -8.83 11.65
N PRO A 78 -0.08 -9.99 12.08
CA PRO A 78 0.34 -10.60 13.33
C PRO A 78 1.87 -10.73 13.33
N LEU A 79 2.51 -10.35 14.43
CA LEU A 79 3.92 -10.67 14.63
C LEU A 79 3.99 -12.21 14.67
N GLU A 80 4.60 -12.81 13.66
CA GLU A 80 5.09 -14.18 13.79
C GLU A 80 6.15 -14.16 14.90
N ASP A 81 6.07 -15.09 15.86
CA ASP A 81 7.04 -15.20 16.96
C ASP A 81 8.45 -15.28 16.37
N ILE A 82 9.17 -14.17 16.38
CA ILE A 82 10.59 -14.16 16.05
C ILE A 82 11.27 -14.85 17.24
N THR A 83 11.48 -16.16 17.15
CA THR A 83 12.36 -16.86 18.08
C THR A 83 13.73 -16.16 18.07
N LEU A 84 14.16 -15.71 19.24
CA LEU A 84 15.36 -14.90 19.52
C LEU A 84 16.71 -15.57 19.18
N SER A 85 16.73 -16.61 18.34
CA SER A 85 17.95 -17.30 17.94
C SER A 85 18.78 -16.54 16.89
N ALA A 86 18.31 -15.40 16.37
CA ALA A 86 18.99 -14.65 15.30
C ALA A 86 19.95 -13.55 15.79
N PHE A 87 20.10 -13.32 17.10
CA PHE A 87 21.12 -12.41 17.63
C PHE A 87 22.08 -13.16 18.57
N LYS A 88 23.07 -13.82 17.98
CA LYS A 88 24.35 -14.06 18.66
C LYS A 88 25.40 -13.20 17.96
N LEU A 89 25.91 -12.21 18.69
CA LEU A 89 27.10 -11.43 18.35
C LEU A 89 28.33 -12.33 18.25
#